data_AF-A0A175RV57-F1
#
_entry.id   AF-A0A175RV57-F1
#
_cell.length_a   1.000
_cell.length_b   1.000
_cell.length_c   1.000
_cell.angle_alpha   90.00
_cell.angle_beta   90.00
_cell.angle_gamma   90.00
#
_symmetry.space_group_name_H-M   'P 1'
#
loop_
_entity.id
_entity.type
_entity.pdbx_description
1 polymer ?
#
loop_
_entity_poly.entity_id
_entity_poly.type
_entity_poly.pdbx_seq_one_letter_code
_entity_poly.pdbx_strand_id
1 'polypeptide(L)'
;MLANSPLFRGDPGRVEIPLHLQASLRRLAERAYRRGNRASLGWTSKDGEPIPADHVSQLALRNLCKVRPASRNRSFDRAELTDLGHEVAAMVACAKREGER
;
A
#
# COMPACT_ATOMS: atom_id res chain seq x y z
N MET A 1 -12.17 34.28 -9.02
CA MET A 1 -12.95 33.02 -8.98
C MET A 1 -11.95 31.88 -8.93
N LEU A 2 -11.67 31.34 -7.74
CA LEU A 2 -10.73 30.23 -7.57
C LEU A 2 -11.51 28.93 -7.67
N ALA A 3 -11.08 28.05 -8.56
CA ALA A 3 -11.71 26.76 -8.84
C ALA A 3 -11.70 25.90 -7.57
N ASN A 4 -12.90 25.60 -7.08
CA ASN A 4 -13.15 24.72 -5.95
C ASN A 4 -12.95 23.28 -6.46
N SER A 5 -11.78 22.69 -6.25
CA SER A 5 -11.55 21.28 -6.56
C SER A 5 -12.50 20.42 -5.72
N PRO A 6 -13.20 19.43 -6.29
CA PRO A 6 -14.12 18.60 -5.53
C PRO A 6 -13.32 17.64 -4.66
N LEU A 7 -13.05 18.10 -3.44
CA LEU A 7 -12.68 17.25 -2.32
C LEU A 7 -13.93 16.50 -1.87
N PHE A 8 -13.89 15.17 -2.02
CA PHE A 8 -14.70 14.21 -1.28
C PHE A 8 -16.23 14.23 -1.51
N ARG A 9 -16.68 13.38 -2.44
CA ARG A 9 -18.00 12.74 -2.31
C ARG A 9 -17.95 11.30 -2.82
N GLY A 10 -17.11 10.50 -2.16
CA GLY A 10 -17.15 9.03 -2.30
C GLY A 10 -18.23 8.47 -1.39
N ASP A 11 -19.00 7.50 -1.88
CA ASP A 11 -19.94 6.70 -1.10
C ASP A 11 -19.33 6.25 0.24
N PRO A 12 -20.09 6.23 1.36
CA PRO A 12 -19.61 5.87 2.71
C PRO A 12 -19.30 4.37 2.89
N GLY A 13 -18.60 3.79 1.92
CA GLY A 13 -18.13 2.41 1.88
C GLY A 13 -17.13 2.12 0.75
N ARG A 14 -16.84 3.09 -0.13
CA ARG A 14 -15.87 2.90 -1.22
C ARG A 14 -14.49 3.39 -0.78
N VAL A 15 -13.61 2.45 -0.43
CA VAL A 15 -12.20 2.76 -0.19
C VAL A 15 -11.55 3.10 -1.52
N GLU A 16 -11.44 4.39 -1.84
CA GLU A 16 -10.73 4.84 -3.04
C GLU A 16 -9.22 4.77 -2.82
N ILE A 17 -8.54 3.93 -3.61
CA ILE A 17 -7.09 3.80 -3.62
C ILE A 17 -6.52 4.57 -4.81
N PRO A 18 -5.68 5.59 -4.57
CA PRO A 18 -4.92 6.25 -5.64
C PRO A 18 -4.15 5.27 -6.50
N LEU A 19 -4.15 5.46 -7.83
CA LEU A 19 -3.53 4.54 -8.80
C LEU A 19 -2.05 4.24 -8.49
N HIS A 20 -1.28 5.23 -8.02
CA HIS A 20 0.13 5.03 -7.67
C HIS A 20 0.34 4.11 -6.47
N LEU A 21 -0.66 3.99 -5.58
CA LEU A 21 -0.61 3.09 -4.42
C LEU A 21 -1.09 1.67 -4.75
N GLN A 22 -1.91 1.50 -5.79
CA GLN A 22 -2.45 0.18 -6.16
C GLN A 22 -1.36 -0.84 -6.46
N ALA A 23 -0.31 -0.44 -7.19
CA ALA A 23 0.83 -1.31 -7.48
C ALA A 23 1.59 -1.70 -6.20
N SER A 24 1.70 -0.80 -5.23
CA SER A 24 2.38 -1.05 -3.95
C SER A 24 1.55 -1.95 -3.03
N LEU A 25 0.24 -1.73 -2.98
CA LEU A 25 -0.70 -2.57 -2.24
C LEU A 25 -0.68 -4.01 -2.75
N ARG A 26 -0.70 -4.17 -4.08
CA ARG A 26 -0.60 -5.49 -4.71
C ARG A 26 0.71 -6.19 -4.37
N ARG A 27 1.85 -5.47 -4.44
CA ARG A 27 3.15 -6.04 -4.06
C ARG A 27 3.16 -6.51 -2.61
N LEU A 28 2.61 -5.72 -1.68
CA LEU A 28 2.46 -6.12 -0.27
C LEU A 28 1.56 -7.34 -0.08
N ALA A 29 0.56 -7.53 -0.94
CA ALA A 29 -0.31 -8.72 -0.90
C ALA A 29 0.42 -9.98 -1.36
N GLU A 30 1.31 -9.87 -2.34
CA GLU A 30 1.99 -11.01 -2.95
C GLU A 30 3.20 -11.48 -2.12
N ARG A 31 3.84 -10.60 -1.35
CA ARG A 31 5.13 -10.89 -0.70
C ARG A 31 5.29 -10.20 0.64
N ALA A 32 6.11 -10.80 1.50
CA ALA A 32 6.57 -10.14 2.71
C ALA A 32 7.65 -9.09 2.38
N TYR A 33 7.42 -7.85 2.83
CA TYR A 33 8.34 -6.74 2.67
C TYR A 33 8.95 -6.33 4.02
N ARG A 34 10.24 -6.00 4.01
CA ARG A 34 10.99 -5.55 5.18
C ARG A 34 11.53 -4.16 4.94
N ARG A 35 11.72 -3.39 6.01
CA ARG A 35 12.34 -2.08 5.91
C ARG A 35 13.78 -2.24 5.43
N GLY A 36 14.15 -1.52 4.38
CA GLY A 36 15.53 -1.47 3.90
C GLY A 36 16.44 -0.84 4.96
N ASN A 37 17.70 -1.28 5.00
CA ASN A 37 18.67 -0.78 5.98
C ASN A 37 19.04 0.70 5.79
N ARG A 38 18.71 1.29 4.63
CA ARG A 38 18.81 2.73 4.33
C ARG A 38 17.42 3.27 3.95
N ALA A 39 17.11 4.49 4.38
CA ALA A 39 15.84 5.15 4.07
C ALA A 39 15.58 5.26 2.55
N SER A 40 16.64 5.42 1.75
CA SER A 40 16.57 5.49 0.28
C SER A 40 16.19 4.16 -0.40
N LEU A 41 16.32 3.02 0.28
CA LEU A 41 15.96 1.72 -0.26
C LEU A 41 14.47 1.40 -0.09
N GLY A 42 13.74 2.20 0.69
CA GLY A 42 12.33 1.96 0.99
C GLY A 42 12.11 0.61 1.70
N TRP A 43 11.05 -0.08 1.32
CA TRP A 43 10.72 -1.42 1.78
C TRP A 43 11.08 -2.43 0.70
N THR A 44 11.90 -3.42 1.03
CA THR A 44 12.40 -4.42 0.09
C THR A 44 11.90 -5.81 0.43
N SER A 45 11.66 -6.61 -0.61
CA SER A 45 11.44 -8.04 -0.50
C SER A 45 12.62 -8.78 -1.13
N LYS A 46 12.86 -10.05 -0.77
CA LYS A 46 14.03 -10.82 -1.23
C LYS A 46 14.13 -10.86 -2.77
N ASP A 47 12.98 -10.98 -3.44
CA ASP A 47 12.87 -11.20 -4.88
C ASP A 47 11.93 -10.16 -5.55
N GLY A 48 11.70 -9.02 -4.89
CA GLY A 48 10.70 -8.04 -5.32
C GLY A 48 11.25 -6.64 -5.48
N GLU A 49 10.63 -5.86 -6.37
CA GLU A 49 10.91 -4.43 -6.49
C GLU A 49 10.65 -3.70 -5.17
N PRO A 50 11.47 -2.71 -4.81
CA PRO A 50 11.28 -1.91 -3.61
C PRO A 50 9.96 -1.14 -3.66
N ILE A 51 9.34 -0.98 -2.50
CA ILE A 51 8.17 -0.11 -2.28
C ILE A 51 8.67 1.17 -1.58
N PRO A 52 8.38 2.36 -2.11
CA PRO A 52 8.75 3.61 -1.45
C PRO A 52 8.20 3.69 -0.01
N ALA A 53 9.00 4.25 0.91
CA ALA A 53 8.58 4.41 2.31
C ALA A 53 7.31 5.27 2.44
N ASP A 54 7.18 6.27 1.57
CA ASP A 54 5.99 7.12 1.49
C ASP A 54 4.73 6.32 1.14
N HIS A 55 4.82 5.40 0.17
CA HIS A 55 3.69 4.55 -0.21
C HIS A 55 3.22 3.67 0.95
N VAL A 56 4.14 3.04 1.67
CA VAL A 56 3.78 2.22 2.85
C VAL A 56 3.14 3.09 3.94
N SER A 57 3.64 4.31 4.15
CA SER A 57 3.05 5.25 5.11
C SER A 57 1.63 5.65 4.70
N GLN A 58 1.39 5.95 3.42
CA GLN A 58 0.08 6.27 2.89
C GLN A 58 -0.91 5.09 2.98
N LEU A 59 -0.44 3.86 2.79
CA LEU A 59 -1.25 2.65 2.95
C LEU A 59 -1.57 2.38 4.43
N ALA A 60 -0.62 2.62 5.34
CA ALA A 60 -0.82 2.49 6.77
C ALA A 60 -1.82 3.52 7.33
N LEU A 61 -1.76 4.77 6.86
CA LEU A 61 -2.74 5.83 7.21
C LEU A 61 -4.18 5.47 6.80
N ARG A 62 -4.34 4.60 5.80
CA ARG A 62 -5.63 4.09 5.33
C ARG A 62 -6.03 2.76 5.97
N ASN A 63 -5.29 2.30 6.98
CA ASN A 63 -5.47 1.00 7.65
C ASN A 63 -5.41 -0.20 6.68
N LEU A 64 -4.63 -0.11 5.60
CA LEU A 64 -4.45 -1.18 4.61
C LEU A 64 -3.22 -2.03 4.91
N CYS A 65 -2.24 -1.47 5.59
CA CYS A 65 -1.10 -2.22 6.10
C CYS A 65 -0.73 -1.79 7.51
N LYS A 66 0.01 -2.65 8.20
CA LYS A 66 0.58 -2.41 9.52
C LYS A 66 2.07 -2.69 9.46
N VAL A 67 2.82 -1.84 10.16
CA VAL A 67 4.25 -2.04 10.36
C VAL A 67 4.46 -2.78 11.68
N ARG A 68 4.97 -4.00 11.60
CA ARG A 68 5.32 -4.83 12.75
C ARG A 68 6.81 -4.71 13.05
N PRO A 69 7.20 -4.27 14.26
CA PRO A 69 8.59 -4.29 14.67
C PRO A 69 9.02 -5.75 14.89
N ALA A 70 10.05 -6.20 14.19
CA ALA A 70 10.57 -7.56 14.35
C ALA A 70 11.70 -7.66 15.38
N SER A 71 12.29 -6.53 15.79
CA SER A 71 13.37 -6.46 16.76
C SER A 71 13.47 -5.04 17.35
N ARG A 72 14.33 -4.84 18.35
CA ARG A 72 14.73 -3.50 18.83
C ARG A 72 15.34 -2.65 17.71
N ASN A 73 15.89 -3.30 16.68
CA ASN A 73 16.38 -2.64 15.48
C ASN A 73 15.27 -2.53 14.42
N ARG A 74 14.88 -1.28 14.11
CA ARG A 74 13.84 -0.94 13.14
C ARG A 74 14.18 -1.32 11.69
N SER A 75 15.44 -1.67 11.39
CA SER A 75 15.82 -2.21 10.07
C SER A 75 15.20 -3.59 9.79
N PHE A 76 14.58 -4.24 10.78
CA PHE A 76 13.89 -5.51 10.60
C PHE A 76 12.36 -5.38 10.59
N ASP A 77 11.84 -4.15 10.65
CA ASP A 77 10.40 -3.91 10.60
C ASP A 77 9.79 -4.55 9.35
N ARG A 78 8.60 -5.12 9.50
CA ARG A 78 7.85 -5.80 8.44
C ARG A 78 6.60 -5.01 8.12
N ALA A 79 6.28 -4.87 6.84
CA ALA A 79 5.01 -4.35 6.40
C ALA A 79 4.09 -5.53 6.04
N GLU A 80 2.96 -5.61 6.72
CA GLU A 80 1.97 -6.68 6.55
C GLU A 80 0.63 -6.05 6.23
N LEU A 81 -0.16 -6.64 5.33
CA LEU A 81 -1.51 -6.16 5.07
C LEU A 81 -2.43 -6.41 6.27
N THR A 82 -3.43 -5.54 6.43
CA THR A 82 -4.57 -5.80 7.30
C THR A 82 -5.61 -6.64 6.55
N ASP A 83 -6.64 -7.10 7.26
CA ASP A 83 -7.78 -7.79 6.63
C ASP A 83 -8.41 -6.92 5.53
N LEU A 84 -8.64 -5.63 5.84
CA LEU A 84 -9.09 -4.63 4.87
C LEU A 84 -8.10 -4.46 3.70
N GLY A 85 -6.79 -4.46 3.99
CA GLY A 85 -5.74 -4.40 2.98
C GLY A 85 -5.81 -5.56 1.98
N HIS A 86 -6.06 -6.77 2.48
CA HIS A 86 -6.21 -7.95 1.65
C HIS A 86 -7.47 -7.90 0.77
N GLU A 87 -8.61 -7.48 1.33
CA GLU A 87 -9.85 -7.30 0.58
C GLU A 87 -9.68 -6.27 -0.55
N VAL A 88 -9.06 -5.13 -0.24
CA VAL A 88 -8.84 -4.08 -1.24
C VAL A 88 -7.82 -4.51 -2.29
N ALA A 89 -6.77 -5.23 -1.92
CA ALA A 89 -5.82 -5.78 -2.88
C ALA A 89 -6.51 -6.76 -3.86
N ALA A 90 -7.44 -7.58 -3.37
CA ALA A 90 -8.23 -8.48 -4.20
C ALA A 90 -9.14 -7.71 -5.17
N MET A 91 -9.83 -6.66 -4.71
CA MET A 91 -10.67 -5.81 -5.57
C MET A 91 -9.85 -5.13 -6.68
N VAL A 92 -8.67 -4.60 -6.34
CA VAL A 92 -7.75 -3.98 -7.31
C VAL A 92 -7.28 -5.01 -8.36
N ALA A 93 -7.03 -6.26 -7.95
CA ALA A 93 -6.64 -7.32 -8.87
C ALA A 93 -7.78 -7.71 -9.84
N CYS A 94 -9.02 -7.72 -9.37
CA CYS A 94 -10.21 -7.97 -10.19
C CYS A 94 -10.48 -6.83 -11.19
N ALA A 95 -10.42 -5.57 -10.76
CA ALA A 95 -10.70 -4.42 -11.61
C ALA A 95 -9.75 -4.32 -12.81
N LYS A 96 -8.48 -4.73 -12.67
CA LYS A 96 -7.53 -4.76 -13.79
C LYS A 96 -7.95 -5.76 -14.87
N ARG A 97 -8.51 -6.92 -14.50
CA ARG A 97 -8.96 -7.95 -15.46
C ARG A 97 -10.16 -7.49 -16.29
N GLU A 98 -10.98 -6.58 -15.79
CA GLU A 98 -12.13 -6.05 -16.52
C GLU A 98 -11.74 -4.91 -17.48
N GLY A 99 -10.69 -4.14 -17.18
CA GLY A 99 -10.19 -3.08 -18.06
C GLY A 99 -9.33 -3.56 -19.25
N GLU A 100 -8.99 -4.86 -19.29
CA GLU A 100 -8.23 -5.49 -20.39
C GLU A 100 -9.14 -6.29 -21.37
N ARG A 101 -10.46 -6.07 -21.35
CA ARG A 101 -11.45 -6.69 -22.25
C ARG A 101 -12.03 -5.72 -23.27
#